data_AF-A0A2M7JSY3-F1
#
_entry.id   AF-A0A2M7JSY3-F1
#
_cell.length_a   1.000
_cell.length_b   1.000
_cell.length_c   1.000
_cell.angle_alpha   90.00
_cell.angle_beta   90.00
_cell.angle_gamma   90.00
#
_symmetry.space_group_name_H-M   'P 1'
#
loop_
_entity.id
_entity.type
_entity.pdbx_description
1 polymer ?
#
loop_
_entity_poly.entity_id
_entity_poly.type
_entity_poly.pdbx_seq_one_letter_code
_entity_poly.pdbx_strand_id
1 'polypeptide(L)'
;MGLKPNQIRRIEHIYRRKIPPQKVVTPELARLLSDLSNEIRRQIGVLVGRRGSIEFVIVGDQKGITIPDLSRYRSGILRLRGLRLIHTHLQGEPLTGEDLTDLALLRLDMMVALNAIGADTSGSIYSAHLLPDNPGKKVWEIDPPSSFSHFDVDFLKWIQSLEDEFQRGQRSIPLKGVKEKAILISVSKGNRENLENSMEELKELAESSGVFVVDSIIQRPQNISPTTLMGEGKLKELLVKCMQLGVDLIIFDQNLTPGQMATISDFTELRVLDRTQLILDIFAQRAHTLDGKIQVELAQLKYLLPRLARKTLALSRLTGGIGGRGPGETKLEIDRRRVGDRIHLLEKELEKLSRRREQRRSRRAKTGIPILSIIGYTNAGKSTLFNLLTRSQFQVGDKLFSTLDTATRRLRFPKPHKVVITDTVGFIKDLPKDLMGAFRPTFDELKESNLLIHLIDISHPRFPEQIESVEKILFELKLDHIPRLRVFNKEDKLSREEAEAICQKVGGISISALRPESIEKFFLAVDRKLWEVGTTRNRESHSMDGMDTVRLTNEDSFDISNQNWMTEARGNDGKPSYRN
;
A
#
# COMPACT_ATOMS: atom_id res chain seq x y z
N MET A 1 -40.99 11.56 -13.73
CA MET A 1 -40.39 11.80 -15.06
C MET A 1 -41.19 12.76 -15.96
N GLY A 2 -42.44 13.13 -15.64
CA GLY A 2 -43.19 14.11 -16.48
C GLY A 2 -43.49 13.65 -17.91
N LEU A 3 -43.26 12.37 -18.23
CA LEU A 3 -43.46 11.78 -19.55
C LEU A 3 -44.90 11.33 -19.73
N LYS A 4 -45.42 11.47 -20.95
CA LYS A 4 -46.76 10.99 -21.30
C LYS A 4 -46.80 9.44 -21.27
N PRO A 5 -47.94 8.81 -20.94
CA PRO A 5 -48.05 7.34 -20.91
C PRO A 5 -47.61 6.65 -22.21
N ASN A 6 -47.87 7.27 -23.37
CA ASN A 6 -47.43 6.76 -24.67
C ASN A 6 -45.89 6.76 -24.82
N GLN A 7 -45.22 7.80 -24.32
CA GLN A 7 -43.76 7.92 -24.35
C GLN A 7 -43.11 6.85 -23.48
N ILE A 8 -43.65 6.61 -22.28
CA ILE A 8 -43.17 5.55 -21.39
C ILE A 8 -43.28 4.18 -22.05
N ARG A 9 -44.44 3.86 -22.63
CA ARG A 9 -44.65 2.58 -23.34
C ARG A 9 -43.67 2.39 -24.50
N ARG A 10 -43.39 3.44 -25.27
CA ARG A 10 -42.42 3.39 -26.38
C ARG A 10 -41.00 3.16 -25.89
N ILE A 11 -40.60 3.80 -24.78
CA ILE A 11 -39.30 3.60 -24.14
C ILE A 11 -39.18 2.16 -23.58
N GLU A 12 -40.20 1.66 -22.89
CA GLU A 12 -40.22 0.29 -22.39
C GLU A 12 -40.15 -0.76 -23.52
N HIS A 13 -40.73 -0.45 -24.68
CA HIS A 13 -40.67 -1.33 -25.84
C HIS A 13 -39.26 -1.47 -26.41
N ILE A 14 -38.34 -0.52 -26.14
CA ILE A 14 -36.94 -0.61 -26.55
C ILE A 14 -36.28 -1.85 -25.94
N TYR A 15 -36.55 -2.20 -24.69
CA TYR A 15 -35.99 -3.41 -24.05
C TYR A 15 -36.31 -4.72 -24.81
N ARG A 16 -37.39 -4.74 -25.59
CA ARG A 16 -37.81 -5.94 -26.35
C ARG A 16 -37.12 -6.05 -27.70
N ARG A 17 -36.42 -5.01 -28.15
CA ARG A 17 -35.69 -5.02 -29.41
C ARG A 17 -34.41 -5.85 -29.25
N LYS A 18 -33.98 -6.45 -30.36
CA LYS A 18 -32.68 -7.11 -30.49
C LYS A 18 -31.96 -6.52 -31.67
N ILE A 19 -30.66 -6.33 -31.50
CA ILE A 19 -29.76 -5.92 -32.57
C ILE A 19 -29.08 -7.19 -33.10
N PRO A 20 -28.92 -7.38 -34.41
CA PRO A 20 -28.05 -8.42 -34.92
C PRO A 20 -26.64 -8.29 -34.29
N PRO A 21 -26.04 -9.36 -33.74
CA PRO A 21 -24.76 -9.29 -33.05
C PRO A 21 -23.64 -8.61 -33.85
N GLN A 22 -23.65 -8.79 -35.18
CA GLN A 22 -22.68 -8.20 -36.12
C GLN A 22 -22.83 -6.70 -36.28
N LYS A 23 -24.00 -6.12 -35.97
CA LYS A 23 -24.22 -4.67 -36.12
C LYS A 23 -23.97 -3.97 -34.80
N VAL A 24 -23.39 -2.78 -34.84
CA VAL A 24 -23.26 -1.90 -33.68
C VAL A 24 -24.63 -1.36 -33.27
N VAL A 25 -25.34 -0.75 -34.23
CA VAL A 25 -26.72 -0.25 -34.10
C VAL A 25 -27.46 -0.54 -35.41
N THR A 26 -28.77 -0.77 -35.36
CA THR A 26 -29.57 -0.85 -36.59
C THR A 26 -30.11 0.54 -36.96
N PRO A 27 -30.26 0.88 -38.25
CA PRO A 27 -30.81 2.17 -38.66
C PRO A 27 -32.19 2.44 -38.06
N GLU A 28 -33.03 1.40 -37.89
CA GLU A 28 -34.36 1.53 -37.30
C GLU A 28 -34.28 1.87 -35.81
N LEU A 29 -33.33 1.28 -35.08
CA LEU A 29 -33.14 1.59 -33.66
C LEU A 29 -32.54 2.98 -33.48
N ALA A 30 -31.56 3.35 -34.31
CA ALA A 30 -30.94 4.67 -34.27
C ALA A 30 -31.99 5.78 -34.46
N ARG A 31 -32.83 5.67 -35.50
CA ARG A 31 -33.95 6.60 -35.73
C ARG A 31 -34.93 6.62 -34.57
N LEU A 32 -35.34 5.45 -34.07
CA LEU A 32 -36.27 5.36 -32.94
C LEU A 32 -35.74 6.09 -31.70
N LEU A 33 -34.47 5.93 -31.37
CA LEU A 33 -33.83 6.60 -30.23
C LEU A 33 -33.78 8.10 -30.43
N SER A 34 -33.33 8.55 -31.61
CA SER A 34 -33.23 9.98 -31.92
C SER A 34 -34.61 10.67 -31.95
N ASP A 35 -35.62 10.05 -32.57
CA ASP A 35 -36.99 10.58 -32.62
C ASP A 35 -37.59 10.72 -31.22
N LEU A 36 -37.46 9.67 -30.40
CA LEU A 36 -37.95 9.68 -29.03
C LEU A 36 -37.22 10.73 -28.19
N SER A 37 -35.89 10.83 -28.35
CA SER A 37 -35.06 11.79 -27.61
C SER A 37 -35.45 13.24 -27.93
N ASN A 38 -35.67 13.55 -29.21
CA ASN A 38 -36.15 14.85 -29.67
C ASN A 38 -37.56 15.16 -29.17
N GLU A 39 -38.47 14.16 -29.18
CA GLU A 39 -39.84 14.32 -28.70
C GLU A 39 -39.90 14.63 -27.19
N ILE A 40 -39.10 13.94 -26.38
CA ILE A 40 -39.09 14.12 -24.93
C ILE A 40 -38.12 15.22 -24.47
N ARG A 41 -37.32 15.77 -25.39
CA ARG A 41 -36.23 16.74 -25.13
C ARG A 41 -35.26 16.28 -24.04
N ARG A 42 -34.87 15.00 -24.09
CA ARG A 42 -33.89 14.37 -23.18
C ARG A 42 -33.07 13.34 -23.94
N GLN A 43 -31.82 13.18 -23.57
CA GLN A 43 -30.98 12.12 -24.12
C GLN A 43 -31.53 10.74 -23.75
N ILE A 44 -31.43 9.79 -24.67
CA ILE A 44 -31.79 8.39 -24.46
C ILE A 44 -30.57 7.53 -24.79
N GLY A 45 -30.19 6.67 -23.85
CA GLY A 45 -29.10 5.72 -24.01
C GLY A 45 -29.61 4.27 -23.96
N VAL A 46 -28.91 3.37 -24.65
CA VAL A 46 -29.09 1.93 -24.54
C VAL A 46 -27.74 1.24 -24.37
N LEU A 47 -27.66 0.34 -23.39
CA LEU A 47 -26.52 -0.55 -23.23
C LEU A 47 -26.85 -1.87 -23.93
N VAL A 48 -25.99 -2.27 -24.85
CA VAL A 48 -26.20 -3.47 -25.67
C VAL A 48 -25.09 -4.47 -25.41
N GLY A 49 -25.46 -5.70 -25.08
CA GLY A 49 -24.52 -6.81 -24.94
C GLY A 49 -24.05 -7.34 -26.30
N ARG A 50 -22.95 -8.11 -26.30
CA ARG A 50 -22.39 -8.73 -27.52
C ARG A 50 -23.35 -9.67 -28.26
N ARG A 51 -24.35 -10.22 -27.57
CA ARG A 51 -25.43 -11.04 -28.18
C ARG A 51 -26.52 -10.20 -28.83
N GLY A 52 -26.42 -8.87 -28.77
CA GLY A 52 -27.39 -7.94 -29.33
C GLY A 52 -28.63 -7.70 -28.47
N SER A 53 -28.65 -8.21 -27.23
CA SER A 53 -29.68 -7.89 -26.23
C SER A 53 -29.48 -6.49 -25.68
N ILE A 54 -30.58 -5.74 -25.54
CA ILE A 54 -30.57 -4.46 -24.84
C ILE A 54 -30.68 -4.75 -23.34
N GLU A 55 -29.60 -4.48 -22.62
CA GLU A 55 -29.47 -4.76 -21.20
C GLU A 55 -30.05 -3.63 -20.34
N PHE A 56 -29.87 -2.38 -20.79
CA PHE A 56 -30.46 -1.20 -20.15
C PHE A 56 -30.94 -0.19 -21.19
N VAL A 57 -32.01 0.50 -20.83
CA VAL A 57 -32.49 1.72 -21.49
C VAL A 57 -32.43 2.83 -20.45
N ILE A 58 -31.76 3.92 -20.80
CA ILE A 58 -31.41 5.03 -19.93
C ILE A 58 -32.09 6.28 -20.48
N VAL A 59 -32.75 7.04 -19.61
CA VAL A 59 -33.33 8.34 -19.96
C VAL A 59 -32.61 9.39 -19.14
N GLY A 60 -31.83 10.22 -19.81
CA GLY A 60 -31.05 11.29 -19.22
C GLY A 60 -31.80 12.60 -19.10
N ASP A 61 -31.04 13.69 -19.10
CA ASP A 61 -31.53 15.06 -19.20
C ASP A 61 -31.11 15.70 -20.53
N GLN A 62 -31.05 17.02 -20.61
CA GLN A 62 -30.62 17.73 -21.82
C GLN A 62 -29.10 17.75 -22.00
N LYS A 63 -28.34 17.51 -20.93
CA LYS A 63 -26.89 17.65 -20.87
C LYS A 63 -26.17 16.32 -20.97
N GLY A 64 -26.78 15.24 -20.50
CA GLY A 64 -26.14 13.93 -20.51
C GLY A 64 -27.03 12.79 -20.03
N ILE A 65 -26.42 11.60 -19.96
CA ILE A 65 -27.02 10.38 -19.40
C ILE A 65 -26.22 9.92 -18.18
N THR A 66 -26.92 9.44 -17.15
CA THR A 66 -26.28 8.77 -16.01
C THR A 66 -26.31 7.26 -16.23
N ILE A 67 -25.14 6.67 -16.43
CA ILE A 67 -25.00 5.23 -16.67
C ILE A 67 -25.28 4.47 -15.36
N PRO A 68 -26.13 3.42 -15.38
CA PRO A 68 -26.43 2.64 -14.18
C PRO A 68 -25.21 1.83 -13.72
N ASP A 69 -25.25 1.34 -12.48
CA ASP A 69 -24.20 0.47 -11.94
C ASP A 69 -24.06 -0.83 -12.77
N LEU A 70 -22.89 -1.00 -13.39
CA LEU A 70 -22.56 -2.14 -14.26
C LEU A 70 -21.74 -3.22 -13.55
N SER A 71 -21.69 -3.23 -12.22
CA SER A 71 -20.94 -4.21 -11.41
C SER A 71 -21.33 -5.69 -11.68
N ARG A 72 -22.50 -5.94 -12.28
CA ARG A 72 -22.94 -7.28 -12.75
C ARG A 72 -22.18 -7.79 -13.96
N TYR A 73 -21.60 -6.89 -14.76
CA TYR A 73 -20.86 -7.19 -15.99
C TYR A 73 -19.35 -7.21 -15.75
N ARG A 74 -18.94 -7.60 -14.54
CA ARG A 74 -17.54 -7.59 -14.12
C ARG A 74 -16.67 -8.22 -15.20
N SER A 75 -15.79 -7.40 -15.75
CA SER A 75 -14.71 -7.88 -16.60
C SER A 75 -13.49 -8.11 -15.74
N GLY A 76 -12.71 -9.13 -16.06
CA GLY A 76 -11.37 -9.19 -15.50
C GLY A 76 -10.62 -7.90 -15.88
N ILE A 77 -9.61 -7.53 -15.07
CA ILE A 77 -8.69 -6.39 -15.30
C ILE A 77 -8.14 -6.33 -16.75
N LEU A 78 -8.27 -7.41 -17.51
CA LEU A 78 -7.67 -7.62 -18.83
C LEU A 78 -8.68 -7.64 -20.00
N ARG A 79 -9.99 -7.44 -19.80
CA ARG A 79 -11.01 -7.53 -20.86
C ARG A 79 -11.96 -6.34 -20.89
N LEU A 80 -12.52 -6.05 -22.06
CA LEU A 80 -13.60 -5.08 -22.25
C LEU A 80 -14.90 -5.61 -21.64
N ARG A 81 -15.80 -4.70 -21.25
CA ARG A 81 -17.00 -4.99 -20.45
C ARG A 81 -18.00 -5.94 -21.12
N GLY A 82 -17.91 -6.11 -22.44
CA GLY A 82 -18.90 -6.85 -23.22
C GLY A 82 -20.17 -6.05 -23.49
N LEU A 83 -20.11 -4.74 -23.23
CA LEU A 83 -21.22 -3.79 -23.37
C LEU A 83 -20.78 -2.63 -24.23
N ARG A 84 -21.63 -2.25 -25.18
CA ARG A 84 -21.51 -0.98 -25.91
C ARG A 84 -22.63 -0.03 -25.51
N LEU A 85 -22.32 1.25 -25.38
CA LEU A 85 -23.31 2.28 -25.08
C LEU A 85 -23.65 3.04 -26.36
N ILE A 86 -24.94 3.12 -26.67
CA ILE A 86 -25.46 3.89 -27.80
C ILE A 86 -26.40 4.93 -27.20
N HIS A 87 -26.12 6.21 -27.37
CA HIS A 87 -26.94 7.30 -26.82
C HIS A 87 -27.15 8.43 -27.82
N THR A 88 -28.09 9.33 -27.52
CA THR A 88 -28.42 10.46 -28.39
C THR A 88 -27.86 11.77 -27.85
N HIS A 89 -27.37 12.65 -28.74
CA HIS A 89 -27.10 14.05 -28.41
C HIS A 89 -28.15 14.96 -29.04
N LEU A 90 -28.63 15.94 -28.27
CA LEU A 90 -29.71 16.84 -28.69
C LEU A 90 -29.19 18.05 -29.50
N GLN A 91 -27.94 18.47 -29.27
CA GLN A 91 -27.37 19.67 -29.89
C GLN A 91 -26.55 19.36 -31.16
N GLY A 92 -26.49 18.08 -31.57
CA GLY A 92 -25.71 17.67 -32.73
C GLY A 92 -24.20 17.69 -32.51
N GLU A 93 -23.75 17.77 -31.26
CA GLU A 93 -22.34 17.73 -30.89
C GLU A 93 -21.72 16.33 -31.06
N PRO A 94 -20.41 16.22 -31.36
CA PRO A 94 -19.70 14.94 -31.36
C PRO A 94 -19.61 14.35 -29.94
N LEU A 95 -18.93 13.21 -29.79
CA LEU A 95 -18.65 12.62 -28.48
C LEU A 95 -17.95 13.65 -27.57
N THR A 96 -18.49 13.82 -26.37
CA THR A 96 -17.97 14.75 -25.37
C THR A 96 -16.81 14.14 -24.58
N GLY A 97 -16.06 14.97 -23.85
CA GLY A 97 -15.03 14.47 -22.95
C GLY A 97 -15.58 13.57 -21.83
N GLU A 98 -16.85 13.77 -21.43
CA GLU A 98 -17.52 12.92 -20.45
C GLU A 98 -17.77 11.52 -21.02
N ASP A 99 -18.24 11.43 -22.27
CA ASP A 99 -18.49 10.16 -22.95
C ASP A 99 -17.21 9.33 -23.10
N LEU A 100 -16.11 9.97 -23.48
CA LEU A 100 -14.80 9.31 -23.65
C LEU A 100 -14.23 8.86 -22.30
N THR A 101 -14.46 9.65 -21.25
CA THR A 101 -14.06 9.27 -19.90
C THR A 101 -14.87 8.07 -19.42
N ASP A 102 -16.18 8.06 -19.62
CA ASP A 102 -17.04 6.95 -19.24
C ASP A 102 -16.74 5.68 -20.06
N LEU A 103 -16.42 5.81 -21.36
CA LEU A 103 -15.89 4.72 -22.20
C LEU A 103 -14.67 4.06 -21.55
N ALA A 104 -13.72 4.86 -21.07
CA ALA A 104 -12.50 4.38 -20.43
C ALA A 104 -12.77 3.74 -19.06
N LEU A 105 -13.45 4.46 -18.15
CA LEU A 105 -13.67 4.00 -16.78
C LEU A 105 -14.55 2.74 -16.71
N LEU A 106 -15.60 2.70 -17.52
CA LEU A 106 -16.49 1.55 -17.60
C LEU A 106 -15.93 0.48 -18.54
N ARG A 107 -14.85 0.75 -19.27
CA ARG A 107 -14.24 -0.18 -20.23
C ARG A 107 -15.25 -0.74 -21.22
N LEU A 108 -16.12 0.11 -21.73
CA LEU A 108 -17.13 -0.30 -22.71
C LEU A 108 -16.43 -0.79 -23.99
N ASP A 109 -17.06 -1.75 -24.66
CA ASP A 109 -16.61 -2.26 -25.95
C ASP A 109 -16.60 -1.11 -26.99
N MET A 110 -17.59 -0.22 -26.93
CA MET A 110 -17.71 0.95 -27.80
C MET A 110 -18.64 2.00 -27.20
N MET A 111 -18.38 3.28 -27.50
CA MET A 111 -19.26 4.41 -27.22
C MET A 111 -19.79 4.99 -28.53
N VAL A 112 -21.09 5.22 -28.64
CA VAL A 112 -21.74 5.66 -29.89
C VAL A 112 -22.76 6.76 -29.62
N ALA A 113 -22.51 7.97 -30.10
CA ALA A 113 -23.44 9.09 -30.07
C ALA A 113 -24.22 9.21 -31.40
N LEU A 114 -25.54 9.31 -31.28
CA LEU A 114 -26.48 9.44 -32.38
C LEU A 114 -27.03 10.87 -32.44
N ASN A 115 -26.88 11.51 -33.60
CA ASN A 115 -27.33 12.86 -33.83
C ASN A 115 -28.38 12.86 -34.94
N ALA A 116 -29.60 13.28 -34.63
CA ALA A 116 -30.59 13.59 -35.65
C ALA A 116 -31.19 14.97 -35.35
N ILE A 117 -30.86 15.95 -36.18
CA ILE A 117 -31.36 17.32 -36.06
C ILE A 117 -32.54 17.48 -37.03
N GLY A 118 -33.74 17.68 -36.48
CA GLY A 118 -34.93 18.00 -37.28
C GLY A 118 -35.39 16.87 -38.21
N ALA A 119 -35.98 17.23 -39.34
CA ALA A 119 -36.54 16.29 -40.32
C ALA A 119 -35.50 15.71 -41.30
N ASP A 120 -34.20 15.97 -41.08
CA ASP A 120 -33.15 15.44 -41.93
C ASP A 120 -32.99 13.93 -41.68
N THR A 121 -33.21 13.14 -42.72
CA THR A 121 -33.29 11.67 -42.66
C THR A 121 -31.90 11.00 -42.58
N SER A 122 -30.84 11.81 -42.66
CA SER A 122 -29.44 11.39 -42.78
C SER A 122 -28.65 11.56 -41.47
N GLY A 123 -29.26 11.23 -40.33
CA GLY A 123 -28.63 11.37 -39.00
C GLY A 123 -27.19 10.85 -38.92
N SER A 124 -26.37 11.50 -38.09
CA SER A 124 -24.94 11.25 -37.93
C SER A 124 -24.66 10.34 -36.74
N ILE A 125 -23.64 9.51 -36.87
CA ILE A 125 -23.10 8.60 -35.86
C ILE A 125 -21.66 8.99 -35.60
N TYR A 126 -21.35 9.20 -34.33
CA TYR A 126 -19.99 9.34 -33.83
C TYR A 126 -19.70 8.14 -32.94
N SER A 127 -18.59 7.46 -33.18
CA SER A 127 -18.18 6.33 -32.35
C SER A 127 -16.76 6.49 -31.85
N ALA A 128 -16.50 5.90 -30.68
CA ALA A 128 -15.17 5.79 -30.12
C ALA A 128 -14.99 4.42 -29.44
N HIS A 129 -13.74 3.98 -29.40
CA HIS A 129 -13.37 2.71 -28.81
C HIS A 129 -12.04 2.80 -28.07
N LEU A 130 -11.79 1.83 -27.18
CA LEU A 130 -10.55 1.77 -26.42
C LEU A 130 -9.41 1.19 -27.24
N LEU A 131 -8.23 1.79 -27.09
CA LEU A 131 -7.00 1.33 -27.72
C LEU A 131 -6.20 0.44 -26.76
N PRO A 132 -5.55 -0.62 -27.28
CA PRO A 132 -4.53 -1.36 -26.53
C PRO A 132 -3.28 -0.49 -26.29
N ASP A 133 -2.34 -1.00 -25.49
CA ASP A 133 -1.09 -0.27 -25.21
C ASP A 133 -0.37 0.08 -26.52
N ASN A 134 -0.17 1.37 -26.74
CA ASN A 134 0.37 1.92 -27.98
C ASN A 134 1.49 2.92 -27.67
N PRO A 135 2.44 3.13 -28.60
CA PRO A 135 3.56 4.05 -28.39
C PRO A 135 3.11 5.49 -28.07
N GLY A 136 1.96 5.90 -28.58
CA GLY A 136 1.38 7.23 -28.34
C GLY A 136 0.64 7.37 -27.00
N LYS A 137 0.54 6.30 -26.19
CA LYS A 137 -0.18 6.25 -24.91
C LYS A 137 -1.61 6.81 -24.98
N LYS A 138 -2.25 6.70 -26.15
CA LYS A 138 -3.66 7.07 -26.34
C LYS A 138 -4.56 6.01 -25.71
N VAL A 139 -5.61 6.42 -25.01
CA VAL A 139 -6.55 5.49 -24.35
C VAL A 139 -7.67 5.06 -25.27
N TRP A 140 -8.08 5.94 -26.17
CA TRP A 140 -9.20 5.73 -27.08
C TRP A 140 -8.90 6.33 -28.45
N GLU A 141 -9.64 5.84 -29.44
CA GLU A 141 -9.71 6.38 -30.79
C GLU A 141 -11.15 6.80 -31.09
N ILE A 142 -11.30 7.92 -31.79
CA ILE A 142 -12.59 8.44 -32.25
C ILE A 142 -12.65 8.15 -33.74
N ASP A 143 -13.66 7.40 -34.16
CA ASP A 143 -13.87 7.03 -35.55
C ASP A 143 -14.44 8.22 -36.36
N PRO A 144 -14.19 8.29 -37.68
CA PRO A 144 -14.80 9.30 -38.54
C PRO A 144 -16.34 9.26 -38.48
N PRO A 145 -17.02 10.42 -38.55
CA PRO A 145 -18.48 10.47 -38.50
C PRO A 145 -19.10 9.71 -39.68
N SER A 146 -20.13 8.94 -39.40
CA SER A 146 -20.86 8.11 -40.38
C SER A 146 -22.34 8.44 -40.37
N SER A 147 -23.10 8.08 -41.42
CA SER A 147 -24.56 8.22 -41.40
C SER A 147 -25.26 6.92 -40.97
N PHE A 148 -26.51 7.01 -40.51
CA PHE A 148 -27.30 5.85 -40.06
C PHE A 148 -27.35 4.71 -41.07
N SER A 149 -27.29 5.00 -42.36
CA SER A 149 -27.36 4.01 -43.44
C SER A 149 -26.01 3.40 -43.84
N HIS A 150 -24.90 4.07 -43.53
CA HIS A 150 -23.55 3.68 -43.97
C HIS A 150 -22.66 3.18 -42.83
N PHE A 151 -23.17 3.09 -41.61
CA PHE A 151 -22.43 2.56 -40.47
C PHE A 151 -22.45 1.03 -40.46
N ASP A 152 -21.62 0.43 -41.32
CA ASP A 152 -21.53 -1.02 -41.54
C ASP A 152 -20.23 -1.60 -40.96
N VAL A 153 -20.07 -1.47 -39.63
CA VAL A 153 -18.98 -2.13 -38.91
C VAL A 153 -19.46 -3.53 -38.48
N ASP A 154 -18.76 -4.58 -38.93
CA ASP A 154 -18.94 -5.95 -38.43
C ASP A 154 -18.38 -6.02 -37.00
N PHE A 155 -19.22 -5.64 -36.04
CA PHE A 155 -18.88 -5.47 -34.64
C PHE A 155 -18.26 -6.73 -34.04
N LEU A 156 -18.73 -7.93 -34.43
CA LEU A 156 -18.20 -9.18 -33.88
C LEU A 156 -16.76 -9.43 -34.34
N LYS A 157 -16.46 -9.23 -35.62
CA LYS A 157 -15.08 -9.37 -36.11
C LYS A 157 -14.17 -8.28 -35.53
N TRP A 158 -14.68 -7.06 -35.49
CA TRP A 158 -13.96 -5.91 -35.00
C TRP A 158 -13.60 -6.06 -33.51
N ILE A 159 -14.56 -6.41 -32.64
CA ILE A 159 -14.30 -6.57 -31.20
C ILE A 159 -13.37 -7.74 -30.94
N GLN A 160 -13.46 -8.81 -31.73
CA GLN A 160 -12.57 -9.96 -31.61
C GLN A 160 -11.13 -9.59 -31.98
N SER A 161 -10.93 -8.82 -33.07
CA SER A 161 -9.61 -8.30 -33.43
C SER A 161 -9.03 -7.40 -32.35
N LEU A 162 -9.86 -6.50 -31.80
CA LEU A 162 -9.45 -5.59 -30.74
C LEU A 162 -9.06 -6.35 -29.47
N GLU A 163 -9.85 -7.35 -29.06
CA GLU A 163 -9.50 -8.21 -27.93
C GLU A 163 -8.22 -9.01 -28.15
N ASP A 164 -7.99 -9.51 -29.37
CA ASP A 164 -6.76 -10.20 -29.73
C ASP A 164 -5.54 -9.27 -29.70
N GLU A 165 -5.70 -7.99 -30.00
CA GLU A 165 -4.66 -6.97 -29.81
C GLU A 165 -4.40 -6.68 -28.34
N PHE A 166 -5.45 -6.51 -27.54
CA PHE A 166 -5.33 -6.39 -26.07
C PHE A 166 -4.61 -7.61 -25.48
N GLN A 167 -4.86 -8.83 -25.97
CA GLN A 167 -4.15 -10.04 -25.55
C GLN A 167 -2.71 -10.14 -26.08
N ARG A 168 -2.42 -9.65 -27.29
CA ARG A 168 -1.06 -9.67 -27.86
C ARG A 168 -0.13 -8.68 -27.16
N GLY A 169 -0.63 -7.49 -26.83
CA GLY A 169 0.10 -6.52 -25.99
C GLY A 169 0.44 -7.06 -24.60
N GLN A 170 -0.24 -8.13 -24.15
CA GLN A 170 0.04 -8.80 -22.87
C GLN A 170 1.17 -9.84 -22.95
N ARG A 171 1.44 -10.45 -24.12
CA ARG A 171 2.45 -11.53 -24.24
C ARG A 171 3.90 -11.05 -24.17
N SER A 172 4.15 -9.75 -24.25
CA SER A 172 5.46 -9.11 -24.08
C SER A 172 5.85 -8.87 -22.62
N ILE A 173 5.04 -9.26 -21.64
CA ILE A 173 5.44 -9.28 -20.22
C ILE A 173 5.54 -10.73 -19.76
N PRO A 174 6.72 -11.37 -19.86
CA PRO A 174 6.93 -12.67 -19.26
C PRO A 174 6.78 -12.52 -17.74
N LEU A 175 5.68 -13.06 -17.18
CA LEU A 175 5.41 -13.16 -15.75
C LEU A 175 6.31 -14.21 -15.07
N LYS A 176 7.63 -13.99 -15.15
CA LYS A 176 8.60 -14.51 -14.19
C LYS A 176 9.08 -13.32 -13.36
N GLY A 177 8.34 -13.02 -12.28
CA GLY A 177 8.76 -12.10 -11.22
C GLY A 177 8.28 -10.65 -11.32
N VAL A 178 7.05 -10.39 -11.80
CA VAL A 178 6.57 -9.02 -12.02
C VAL A 178 6.24 -8.32 -10.70
N LYS A 179 6.98 -7.24 -10.43
CA LYS A 179 6.63 -6.20 -9.44
C LYS A 179 5.33 -5.52 -9.87
N GLU A 180 4.31 -5.48 -9.01
CA GLU A 180 3.04 -4.77 -9.29
C GLU A 180 3.32 -3.31 -9.64
N LYS A 181 2.71 -2.75 -10.68
CA LYS A 181 2.91 -1.34 -11.04
C LYS A 181 1.95 -0.46 -10.25
N ALA A 182 2.47 0.61 -9.63
CA ALA A 182 1.66 1.53 -8.85
C ALA A 182 1.84 3.00 -9.23
N ILE A 183 0.79 3.78 -9.00
CA ILE A 183 0.86 5.24 -8.88
C ILE A 183 0.69 5.61 -7.41
N LEU A 184 1.57 6.49 -6.94
CA LEU A 184 1.49 7.06 -5.60
C LEU A 184 0.71 8.36 -5.62
N ILE A 185 -0.10 8.60 -4.59
CA ILE A 185 -0.94 9.79 -4.50
C ILE A 185 -0.84 10.38 -3.10
N SER A 186 -0.56 11.68 -3.01
CA SER A 186 -0.72 12.45 -1.79
C SER A 186 -1.68 13.60 -2.00
N VAL A 187 -2.72 13.66 -1.16
CA VAL A 187 -3.75 14.70 -1.16
C VAL A 187 -3.76 15.41 0.19
N SER A 188 -3.29 16.65 0.23
CA SER A 188 -3.20 17.40 1.49
C SER A 188 -3.10 18.91 1.27
N LYS A 189 -3.52 19.67 2.29
CA LYS A 189 -3.34 21.13 2.37
C LYS A 189 -1.96 21.53 2.91
N GLY A 190 -1.14 20.56 3.31
CA GLY A 190 0.18 20.79 3.91
C GLY A 190 1.15 21.55 3.02
N ASN A 191 2.29 21.94 3.61
CA ASN A 191 3.41 22.51 2.87
C ASN A 191 3.90 21.50 1.81
N ARG A 192 4.25 21.99 0.62
CA ARG A 192 4.70 21.18 -0.51
C ARG A 192 5.91 20.32 -0.15
N GLU A 193 6.89 20.90 0.52
CA GLU A 193 8.10 20.21 0.95
C GLU A 193 7.77 18.99 1.83
N ASN A 194 6.87 19.14 2.81
CA ASN A 194 6.43 18.03 3.66
C ASN A 194 5.73 16.91 2.88
N LEU A 195 5.03 17.25 1.80
CA LEU A 195 4.33 16.27 0.95
C LEU A 195 5.31 15.53 0.04
N GLU A 196 6.24 16.24 -0.60
CA GLU A 196 7.29 15.63 -1.42
C GLU A 196 8.12 14.65 -0.58
N ASN A 197 8.42 15.05 0.64
CA ASN A 197 9.11 14.24 1.63
C ASN A 197 8.33 12.99 2.08
N SER A 198 7.03 13.12 2.32
CA SER A 198 6.17 11.97 2.66
C SER A 198 6.04 11.01 1.49
N MET A 199 6.02 11.55 0.26
CA MET A 199 5.96 10.78 -0.98
C MET A 199 7.24 10.02 -1.27
N GLU A 200 8.41 10.56 -0.96
CA GLU A 200 9.67 9.83 -1.07
C GLU A 200 9.70 8.65 -0.09
N GLU A 201 9.28 8.85 1.16
CA GLU A 201 9.14 7.75 2.14
C GLU A 201 8.11 6.71 1.67
N LEU A 202 6.97 7.14 1.11
CA LEU A 202 5.95 6.24 0.56
C LEU A 202 6.49 5.43 -0.62
N LYS A 203 7.32 6.04 -1.46
CA LYS A 203 7.98 5.37 -2.58
C LYS A 203 8.95 4.30 -2.09
N GLU A 204 9.80 4.62 -1.11
CA GLU A 204 10.67 3.64 -0.47
C GLU A 204 9.88 2.48 0.16
N LEU A 205 8.72 2.76 0.76
CA LEU A 205 7.81 1.72 1.31
C LEU A 205 7.29 0.81 0.19
N ALA A 206 6.78 1.40 -0.89
CA ALA A 206 6.24 0.66 -2.02
C ALA A 206 7.32 -0.24 -2.65
N GLU A 207 8.50 0.31 -2.93
CA GLU A 207 9.62 -0.44 -3.50
C GLU A 207 10.10 -1.58 -2.58
N SER A 208 10.08 -1.35 -1.26
CA SER A 208 10.42 -2.36 -0.25
C SER A 208 9.45 -3.55 -0.25
N SER A 209 8.17 -3.32 -0.58
CA SER A 209 7.12 -4.34 -0.71
C SER A 209 7.16 -5.09 -2.05
N GLY A 210 8.06 -4.71 -2.97
CA GLY A 210 8.14 -5.28 -4.31
C GLY A 210 7.20 -4.61 -5.32
N VAL A 211 6.67 -3.43 -5.03
CA VAL A 211 5.86 -2.63 -5.96
C VAL A 211 6.78 -1.73 -6.79
N PHE A 212 6.52 -1.62 -8.09
CA PHE A 212 7.21 -0.72 -9.00
C PHE A 212 6.42 0.57 -9.16
N VAL A 213 6.96 1.67 -8.66
CA VAL A 213 6.31 2.98 -8.74
C VAL A 213 6.54 3.58 -10.13
N VAL A 214 5.45 3.74 -10.89
CA VAL A 214 5.47 4.29 -12.26
C VAL A 214 5.41 5.81 -12.23
N ASP A 215 4.64 6.37 -11.30
CA ASP A 215 4.44 7.82 -11.19
C ASP A 215 3.99 8.22 -9.78
N SER A 216 4.14 9.50 -9.45
CA SER A 216 3.74 10.09 -8.18
C SER A 216 2.98 11.41 -8.39
N ILE A 217 1.84 11.56 -7.71
CA ILE A 217 0.94 12.70 -7.89
C ILE A 217 0.71 13.37 -6.53
N ILE A 218 1.05 14.67 -6.46
CA ILE A 218 0.74 15.51 -5.30
C ILE A 218 -0.38 16.46 -5.67
N GLN A 219 -1.52 16.31 -5.00
CA GLN A 219 -2.70 17.15 -5.15
C GLN A 219 -2.86 18.03 -3.90
N ARG A 220 -2.91 19.35 -4.09
CA ARG A 220 -3.17 20.33 -3.01
C ARG A 220 -4.52 21.01 -3.23
N PRO A 221 -5.65 20.38 -2.86
CA PRO A 221 -6.96 20.95 -3.11
C PRO A 221 -7.29 22.06 -2.10
N GLN A 222 -8.07 23.05 -2.53
CA GLN A 222 -8.61 24.09 -1.64
C GLN A 222 -9.51 23.48 -0.55
N ASN A 223 -10.29 22.44 -0.90
CA ASN A 223 -11.10 21.66 0.03
C ASN A 223 -10.91 20.17 -0.24
N ILE A 224 -10.65 19.38 0.81
CA ILE A 224 -10.49 17.93 0.71
C ILE A 224 -11.88 17.31 0.68
N SER A 225 -12.14 16.48 -0.33
CA SER A 225 -13.42 15.76 -0.41
C SER A 225 -13.54 14.76 0.74
N PRO A 226 -14.60 14.81 1.56
CA PRO A 226 -14.77 13.84 2.65
C PRO A 226 -15.00 12.42 2.10
N THR A 227 -15.51 12.27 0.87
CA THR A 227 -15.87 10.98 0.27
C THR A 227 -14.75 10.36 -0.56
N THR A 228 -13.84 11.14 -1.13
CA THR A 228 -12.86 10.64 -2.12
C THR A 228 -11.46 11.24 -1.97
N LEU A 229 -11.23 12.07 -0.95
CA LEU A 229 -10.05 12.96 -0.75
C LEU A 229 -9.86 14.02 -1.85
N MET A 230 -10.05 13.66 -3.12
CA MET A 230 -10.03 14.52 -4.29
C MET A 230 -11.41 14.68 -4.91
N GLY A 231 -11.65 15.70 -5.72
CA GLY A 231 -12.92 15.84 -6.46
C GLY A 231 -13.10 14.71 -7.48
N GLU A 232 -14.35 14.37 -7.79
CA GLU A 232 -14.70 13.28 -8.73
C GLU A 232 -14.04 13.45 -10.11
N GLY A 233 -14.04 14.67 -10.67
CA GLY A 233 -13.36 14.93 -11.94
C GLY A 233 -11.86 14.60 -11.89
N LYS A 234 -11.19 14.91 -10.78
CA LYS A 234 -9.77 14.59 -10.61
C LYS A 234 -9.52 13.10 -10.41
N LEU A 235 -10.46 12.41 -9.76
CA LEU A 235 -10.42 10.96 -9.65
C LEU A 235 -10.59 10.31 -11.03
N LYS A 236 -11.53 10.78 -11.86
CA LYS A 236 -11.69 10.30 -13.24
C LYS A 236 -10.41 10.52 -14.06
N GLU A 237 -9.81 11.72 -14.01
CA GLU A 237 -8.52 12.01 -14.68
C GLU A 237 -7.39 11.06 -14.23
N LEU A 238 -7.28 10.80 -12.93
CA LEU A 238 -6.31 9.87 -12.38
C LEU A 238 -6.51 8.47 -12.95
N LEU A 239 -7.74 7.98 -13.00
CA LEU A 239 -8.05 6.64 -13.48
C LEU A 239 -7.74 6.48 -14.98
N VAL A 240 -8.04 7.51 -15.79
CA VAL A 240 -7.62 7.55 -17.20
C VAL A 240 -6.09 7.47 -17.29
N LYS A 241 -5.35 8.20 -16.44
CA LYS A 241 -3.89 8.14 -16.40
C LYS A 241 -3.37 6.76 -15.95
N CYS A 242 -4.01 6.11 -14.99
CA CYS A 242 -3.68 4.74 -14.59
C CYS A 242 -3.81 3.76 -15.76
N MET A 243 -4.85 3.93 -16.59
CA MET A 243 -5.04 3.11 -17.80
C MET A 243 -3.93 3.35 -18.84
N GLN A 244 -3.57 4.62 -19.09
CA GLN A 244 -2.46 4.98 -20.00
C GLN A 244 -1.14 4.34 -19.58
N LEU A 245 -0.86 4.34 -18.28
CA LEU A 245 0.39 3.85 -17.72
C LEU A 245 0.39 2.34 -17.47
N GLY A 246 -0.75 1.66 -17.64
CA GLY A 246 -0.89 0.22 -17.42
C GLY A 246 -0.59 -0.17 -15.97
N VAL A 247 -1.20 0.55 -15.03
CA VAL A 247 -0.96 0.43 -13.59
C VAL A 247 -1.95 -0.53 -12.95
N ASP A 248 -1.49 -1.37 -12.02
CA ASP A 248 -2.30 -2.39 -11.32
C ASP A 248 -2.88 -1.87 -10.00
N LEU A 249 -2.21 -0.87 -9.41
CA LEU A 249 -2.40 -0.46 -8.02
C LEU A 249 -2.34 1.07 -7.85
N ILE A 250 -3.21 1.60 -6.99
CA ILE A 250 -3.15 2.99 -6.53
C ILE A 250 -2.82 3.00 -5.04
N ILE A 251 -1.79 3.75 -4.64
CA ILE A 251 -1.36 3.86 -3.24
C ILE A 251 -1.54 5.30 -2.78
N PHE A 252 -2.37 5.48 -1.74
CA PHE A 252 -2.57 6.76 -1.08
C PHE A 252 -1.62 6.92 0.12
N ASP A 253 -0.95 8.07 0.20
CA ASP A 253 -0.10 8.45 1.34
C ASP A 253 -0.92 8.67 2.62
N GLN A 254 -2.16 9.15 2.49
CA GLN A 254 -3.06 9.37 3.62
C GLN A 254 -3.81 8.10 3.98
N ASN A 255 -4.07 7.90 5.27
CA ASN A 255 -4.96 6.84 5.75
C ASN A 255 -6.40 7.10 5.30
N LEU A 256 -6.96 6.17 4.53
CA LEU A 256 -8.31 6.30 4.00
C LEU A 256 -9.32 5.85 5.05
N THR A 257 -10.36 6.65 5.26
CA THR A 257 -11.53 6.19 6.05
C THR A 257 -12.23 5.05 5.31
N PRO A 258 -12.97 4.17 6.02
CA PRO A 258 -13.74 3.10 5.38
C PRO A 258 -14.72 3.60 4.31
N GLY A 259 -15.28 4.81 4.51
CA GLY A 259 -16.17 5.43 3.53
C GLY A 259 -15.45 5.90 2.27
N GLN A 260 -14.25 6.47 2.43
CA GLN A 260 -13.42 6.89 1.30
C GLN A 260 -12.93 5.72 0.47
N MET A 261 -12.38 4.70 1.11
CA MET A 261 -11.88 3.52 0.43
C MET A 261 -12.98 2.81 -0.36
N ALA A 262 -14.18 2.68 0.21
CA ALA A 262 -15.33 2.10 -0.48
C ALA A 262 -15.73 2.92 -1.72
N THR A 263 -15.87 4.24 -1.54
CA THR A 263 -16.28 5.14 -2.64
C THR A 263 -15.27 5.09 -3.77
N ILE A 264 -13.98 5.22 -3.48
CA ILE A 264 -12.92 5.14 -4.51
C ILE A 264 -12.95 3.77 -5.20
N SER A 265 -13.15 2.67 -4.45
CA SER A 265 -13.27 1.32 -5.02
C SER A 265 -14.51 1.11 -5.88
N ASP A 266 -15.57 1.92 -5.70
CA ASP A 266 -16.75 1.88 -6.57
C ASP A 266 -16.47 2.58 -7.92
N PHE A 267 -15.53 3.54 -7.96
CA PHE A 267 -15.11 4.23 -9.18
C PHE A 267 -14.08 3.45 -10.02
N THR A 268 -13.37 2.49 -9.44
CA THR A 268 -12.30 1.77 -10.14
C THR A 268 -12.21 0.29 -9.78
N GLU A 269 -11.86 -0.52 -10.77
CA GLU A 269 -11.54 -1.94 -10.58
C GLU A 269 -10.09 -2.18 -10.13
N LEU A 270 -9.26 -1.12 -10.08
CA LEU A 270 -7.89 -1.17 -9.60
C LEU A 270 -7.84 -1.43 -8.09
N ARG A 271 -6.78 -2.11 -7.64
CA ARG A 271 -6.53 -2.25 -6.22
C ARG A 271 -6.16 -0.88 -5.64
N VAL A 272 -6.79 -0.51 -4.52
CA VAL A 272 -6.51 0.73 -3.81
C VAL A 272 -5.97 0.38 -2.43
N LEU A 273 -4.77 0.87 -2.13
CA LEU A 273 -4.14 0.76 -0.81
C LEU A 273 -3.96 2.16 -0.23
N ASP A 274 -3.97 2.23 1.09
CA ASP A 274 -3.45 3.39 1.81
C ASP A 274 -2.11 3.05 2.47
N ARG A 275 -1.48 4.06 3.06
CA ARG A 275 -0.20 3.91 3.76
C ARG A 275 -0.24 2.86 4.86
N THR A 276 -1.33 2.79 5.64
CA THR A 276 -1.49 1.78 6.70
C THR A 276 -1.47 0.35 6.13
N GLN A 277 -2.24 0.09 5.08
CA GLN A 277 -2.32 -1.22 4.44
C GLN A 277 -0.98 -1.60 3.80
N LEU A 278 -0.29 -0.66 3.14
CA LEU A 278 1.03 -0.90 2.57
C LEU A 278 2.05 -1.33 3.64
N ILE A 279 2.06 -0.65 4.79
CA ILE A 279 2.94 -1.00 5.92
C ILE A 279 2.60 -2.40 6.45
N LEU A 280 1.32 -2.72 6.61
CA LEU A 280 0.87 -4.05 7.05
C LEU A 280 1.31 -5.15 6.07
N ASP A 281 1.24 -4.88 4.76
CA ASP A 281 1.65 -5.82 3.73
C ASP A 281 3.17 -6.04 3.75
N ILE A 282 3.97 -4.98 3.96
CA ILE A 282 5.42 -5.12 4.18
C ILE A 282 5.68 -5.98 5.42
N PHE A 283 5.00 -5.73 6.53
CA PHE A 283 5.17 -6.55 7.73
C PHE A 283 4.77 -8.01 7.53
N ALA A 284 3.73 -8.28 6.75
CA ALA A 284 3.32 -9.64 6.42
C ALA A 284 4.41 -10.41 5.67
N GLN A 285 5.13 -9.74 4.77
CA GLN A 285 6.28 -10.32 4.06
C GLN A 285 7.48 -10.61 4.97
N ARG A 286 7.58 -9.92 6.12
CA ARG A 286 8.72 -9.99 7.07
C ARG A 286 8.45 -10.81 8.31
N ALA A 287 7.19 -11.19 8.56
CA ALA A 287 6.78 -12.01 9.68
C ALA A 287 7.17 -13.48 9.45
N HIS A 288 8.33 -13.90 9.97
CA HIS A 288 8.80 -15.28 9.84
C HIS A 288 8.43 -16.11 11.07
N THR A 289 8.43 -15.51 12.26
CA THR A 289 8.04 -16.19 13.50
C THR A 289 6.52 -16.34 13.64
N LEU A 290 6.08 -17.29 14.47
CA LEU A 290 4.67 -17.46 14.81
C LEU A 290 4.09 -16.20 15.48
N ASP A 291 4.84 -15.61 16.42
CA ASP A 291 4.47 -14.39 17.13
C ASP A 291 4.25 -13.23 16.15
N GLY A 292 5.21 -13.00 15.24
CA GLY A 292 5.11 -11.97 14.22
C GLY A 292 3.93 -12.20 13.27
N LYS A 293 3.70 -13.44 12.85
CA LYS A 293 2.57 -13.80 11.97
C LYS A 293 1.22 -13.51 12.63
N ILE A 294 1.05 -13.91 13.88
CA ILE A 294 -0.17 -13.65 14.66
C ILE A 294 -0.41 -12.15 14.82
N GLN A 295 0.64 -11.38 15.15
CA GLN A 295 0.53 -9.92 15.30
C GLN A 295 0.12 -9.23 14.01
N VAL A 296 0.73 -9.58 12.89
CA VAL A 296 0.41 -8.98 11.59
C VAL A 296 -0.99 -9.38 11.13
N GLU A 297 -1.36 -10.66 11.26
CA GLU A 297 -2.71 -11.12 10.90
C GLU A 297 -3.76 -10.39 11.75
N LEU A 298 -3.55 -10.27 13.06
CA LEU A 298 -4.43 -9.52 13.95
C LEU A 298 -4.57 -8.06 13.52
N ALA A 299 -3.46 -7.41 13.16
CA ALA A 299 -3.44 -6.03 12.71
C ALA A 299 -4.22 -5.85 11.39
N GLN A 300 -4.00 -6.73 10.42
CA GLN A 300 -4.70 -6.75 9.14
C GLN A 300 -6.21 -6.96 9.31
N LEU A 301 -6.62 -7.90 10.17
CA LEU A 301 -8.04 -8.16 10.43
C LEU A 301 -8.71 -6.99 11.16
N LYS A 302 -8.04 -6.37 12.14
CA LYS A 302 -8.55 -5.17 12.83
C LYS A 302 -8.72 -3.98 11.87
N TYR A 303 -7.79 -3.80 10.94
CA TYR A 303 -7.88 -2.77 9.92
C TYR A 303 -8.99 -3.07 8.89
N LEU A 304 -9.14 -4.34 8.49
CA LEU A 304 -10.11 -4.80 7.49
C LEU A 304 -11.55 -4.80 8.00
N LEU A 305 -11.79 -5.20 9.26
CA LEU A 305 -13.13 -5.36 9.84
C LEU A 305 -14.06 -4.15 9.63
N PRO A 306 -13.69 -2.89 9.97
CA PRO A 306 -14.55 -1.73 9.73
C PRO A 306 -14.77 -1.43 8.23
N ARG A 307 -13.93 -1.98 7.34
CA ARG A 307 -13.95 -1.74 5.89
C ARG A 307 -14.75 -2.79 5.12
N LEU A 308 -15.00 -3.98 5.70
CA LEU A 308 -15.83 -5.04 5.09
C LEU A 308 -17.30 -4.65 4.90
N ALA A 309 -17.83 -3.80 5.78
CA ALA A 309 -19.26 -3.46 5.81
C ALA A 309 -19.76 -2.79 4.52
N ARG A 310 -18.91 -2.03 3.81
CA ARG A 310 -19.31 -1.30 2.59
C ARG A 310 -19.03 -2.05 1.29
N LYS A 311 -17.98 -2.89 1.23
CA LYS A 311 -17.60 -3.67 0.04
C LYS A 311 -18.74 -4.59 -0.46
N THR A 312 -19.70 -4.90 0.43
CA THR A 312 -20.80 -5.84 0.17
C THR A 312 -22.15 -5.17 -0.01
N LEU A 313 -22.29 -3.83 0.14
CA LEU A 313 -23.54 -3.14 -0.19
C LEU A 313 -23.88 -3.25 -1.69
N ALA A 314 -22.86 -3.35 -2.55
CA ALA A 314 -23.01 -3.70 -3.97
C ALA A 314 -23.48 -5.16 -4.18
N LEU A 315 -23.07 -6.09 -3.30
CA LEU A 315 -23.45 -7.52 -3.33
C LEU A 315 -24.81 -7.82 -2.66
N SER A 316 -25.26 -7.02 -1.69
CA SER A 316 -26.57 -7.21 -1.04
C SER A 316 -27.73 -6.81 -1.96
N ARG A 317 -27.51 -5.82 -2.85
CA ARG A 317 -28.45 -5.48 -3.94
C ARG A 317 -28.63 -6.61 -4.97
N LEU A 318 -27.67 -7.55 -5.07
CA LEU A 318 -27.73 -8.72 -5.95
C LEU A 318 -28.64 -9.83 -5.41
N THR A 319 -28.91 -9.87 -4.11
CA THR A 319 -29.76 -10.91 -3.47
C THR A 319 -31.24 -10.55 -3.37
N GLY A 320 -31.67 -9.47 -4.03
CA GLY A 320 -33.09 -9.12 -4.18
C GLY A 320 -33.62 -8.23 -3.06
N GLY A 321 -34.15 -7.07 -3.44
CA GLY A 321 -34.90 -6.15 -2.56
C GLY A 321 -36.27 -6.68 -2.12
N ILE A 322 -36.42 -7.99 -1.96
CA ILE A 322 -37.60 -8.61 -1.37
C ILE A 322 -37.17 -9.05 0.03
N GLY A 323 -37.80 -8.43 1.03
CA GLY A 323 -37.45 -8.59 2.43
C GLY A 323 -37.23 -10.05 2.83
N GLY A 324 -36.04 -10.34 3.33
CA GLY A 324 -35.82 -11.41 4.29
C GLY A 324 -36.54 -11.06 5.59
N ARG A 325 -37.88 -11.16 5.60
CA ARG A 325 -38.65 -11.29 6.83
C ARG A 325 -38.51 -12.74 7.29
N GLY A 326 -37.35 -13.03 7.86
CA GLY A 326 -37.00 -14.29 8.52
C GLY A 326 -35.72 -14.07 9.35
N PRO A 327 -35.56 -14.72 10.51
CA PRO A 327 -34.49 -14.45 11.48
C PRO A 327 -33.11 -15.01 11.06
N GLY A 328 -32.80 -15.02 9.77
CA GLY A 328 -31.51 -15.50 9.25
C GLY A 328 -30.49 -14.37 9.17
N GLU A 329 -29.32 -14.56 9.80
CA GLU A 329 -28.18 -13.63 9.73
C GLU A 329 -27.81 -13.32 8.26
N THR A 330 -27.58 -12.04 7.95
CA THR A 330 -27.16 -11.66 6.59
C THR A 330 -25.75 -12.19 6.30
N LYS A 331 -25.42 -12.53 5.04
CA LYS A 331 -24.06 -12.98 4.67
C LYS A 331 -22.95 -12.04 5.16
N LEU A 332 -23.24 -10.74 5.17
CA LEU A 332 -22.41 -9.67 5.73
C LEU A 332 -22.14 -9.83 7.23
N GLU A 333 -23.18 -10.14 7.98
CA GLU A 333 -23.13 -10.35 9.42
C GLU A 333 -22.36 -11.62 9.75
N ILE A 334 -22.56 -12.69 8.97
CA ILE A 334 -21.79 -13.94 9.08
C ILE A 334 -20.30 -13.68 8.81
N ASP A 335 -19.95 -12.95 7.76
CA ASP A 335 -18.55 -12.65 7.43
C ASP A 335 -17.90 -11.75 8.52
N ARG A 336 -18.64 -10.76 9.04
CA ARG A 336 -18.17 -9.93 10.16
C ARG A 336 -17.97 -10.75 11.43
N ARG A 337 -18.91 -11.66 11.73
CA ARG A 337 -18.83 -12.55 12.88
C ARG A 337 -17.62 -13.45 12.78
N ARG A 338 -17.37 -14.07 11.62
CA ARG A 338 -16.17 -14.89 11.37
C ARG A 338 -14.87 -14.12 11.58
N VAL A 339 -14.79 -12.89 11.06
CA VAL A 339 -13.61 -12.04 11.27
C VAL A 339 -13.46 -11.64 12.74
N GLY A 340 -14.56 -11.32 13.43
CA GLY A 340 -14.58 -11.04 14.86
C GLY A 340 -14.12 -12.23 15.71
N ASP A 341 -14.63 -13.43 15.42
CA ASP A 341 -14.25 -14.67 16.10
C ASP A 341 -12.76 -14.98 15.88
N ARG A 342 -12.24 -14.76 14.67
CA ARG A 342 -10.82 -14.90 14.35
C ARG A 342 -9.96 -13.89 15.12
N ILE A 343 -10.38 -12.63 15.20
CA ILE A 343 -9.71 -11.60 16.01
C ILE A 343 -9.64 -12.04 17.47
N HIS A 344 -10.75 -12.50 18.07
CA HIS A 344 -10.76 -12.96 19.45
C HIS A 344 -9.88 -14.19 19.70
N LEU A 345 -9.80 -15.11 18.73
CA LEU A 345 -8.88 -16.23 18.82
C LEU A 345 -7.42 -15.76 18.83
N LEU A 346 -7.04 -14.89 17.88
CA LEU A 346 -5.69 -14.35 17.77
C LEU A 346 -5.31 -13.50 18.99
N GLU A 347 -6.24 -12.75 19.57
CA GLU A 347 -6.02 -11.99 20.81
C GLU A 347 -5.70 -12.93 21.99
N LYS A 348 -6.42 -14.04 22.12
CA LYS A 348 -6.14 -15.05 23.16
C LYS A 348 -4.79 -15.74 22.94
N GLU A 349 -4.41 -16.01 21.70
CA GLU A 349 -3.09 -16.56 21.38
C GLU A 349 -1.98 -15.57 21.71
N LEU A 350 -2.16 -14.30 21.35
CA LEU A 350 -1.22 -13.23 21.68
C LEU A 350 -1.06 -13.05 23.20
N GLU A 351 -2.14 -13.16 23.97
CA GLU A 351 -2.07 -13.10 25.45
C GLU A 351 -1.25 -14.27 26.02
N LYS A 352 -1.43 -15.50 25.50
CA LYS A 352 -0.62 -16.66 25.90
C LYS A 352 0.86 -16.44 25.59
N LEU A 353 1.18 -15.85 24.44
CA LEU A 353 2.55 -15.51 24.06
C LEU A 353 3.15 -14.45 24.99
N SER A 354 2.39 -13.39 25.31
CA SER A 354 2.81 -12.36 26.26
C SER A 354 3.13 -12.94 27.64
N ARG A 355 2.33 -13.88 28.16
CA ARG A 355 2.61 -14.57 29.43
C ARG A 355 3.91 -15.38 29.37
N ARG A 356 4.20 -16.06 28.25
CA ARG A 356 5.46 -16.78 28.05
C ARG A 356 6.65 -15.82 28.01
N ARG A 357 6.50 -14.63 27.41
CA ARG A 357 7.53 -13.59 27.40
C ARG A 357 7.81 -13.07 28.81
N GLU A 358 6.78 -12.80 29.61
CA GLU A 358 6.94 -12.36 30.99
C GLU A 358 7.68 -13.39 31.86
N GLN A 359 7.41 -14.69 31.68
CA GLN A 359 8.17 -15.74 32.37
C GLN A 359 9.65 -15.77 31.97
N ARG A 360 9.96 -15.56 30.67
CA ARG A 360 11.35 -15.43 30.19
C ARG A 360 12.01 -14.17 30.76
N ARG A 361 11.27 -13.05 30.84
CA ARG A 361 11.70 -11.79 31.46
C ARG A 361 12.07 -12.00 32.92
N SER A 362 11.19 -12.59 33.72
CA SER A 362 11.45 -12.87 35.14
C SER A 362 12.71 -13.71 35.35
N ARG A 363 12.96 -14.71 34.49
CA ARG A 363 14.20 -15.51 34.55
C ARG A 363 15.44 -14.69 34.20
N ARG A 364 15.36 -13.80 33.18
CA ARG A 364 16.48 -12.94 32.77
C ARG A 364 16.79 -11.84 33.78
N ALA A 365 15.77 -11.23 34.38
CA ALA A 365 15.94 -10.21 35.42
C ALA A 365 16.79 -10.73 36.59
N LYS A 366 16.66 -12.01 36.93
CA LYS A 366 17.48 -12.68 37.97
C LYS A 366 18.95 -12.86 37.59
N THR A 367 19.31 -12.77 36.31
CA THR A 367 20.70 -12.97 35.85
C THR A 367 21.55 -11.71 35.88
N GLY A 368 20.95 -10.51 36.06
CA GLY A 368 21.67 -9.24 36.15
C GLY A 368 22.40 -8.80 34.87
N ILE A 369 22.13 -9.42 33.72
CA ILE A 369 22.78 -9.12 32.43
C ILE A 369 22.14 -7.87 31.81
N PRO A 370 22.90 -6.79 31.51
CA PRO A 370 22.36 -5.59 30.86
C PRO A 370 21.83 -5.85 29.44
N ILE A 371 20.69 -5.24 29.12
CA ILE A 371 20.00 -5.32 27.84
C ILE A 371 20.11 -3.99 27.11
N LEU A 372 20.68 -4.03 25.91
CA LEU A 372 20.71 -2.91 24.96
C LEU A 372 19.65 -3.15 23.88
N SER A 373 18.86 -2.12 23.54
CA SER A 373 17.92 -2.21 22.42
C SER A 373 18.22 -1.13 21.39
N ILE A 374 18.37 -1.54 20.13
CA ILE A 374 18.61 -0.63 19.01
C ILE A 374 17.27 -0.11 18.52
N ILE A 375 17.07 1.20 18.59
CA ILE A 375 15.89 1.91 18.08
C ILE A 375 16.29 2.93 17.03
N GLY A 376 15.34 3.37 16.21
CA GLY A 376 15.57 4.42 15.21
C GLY A 376 14.67 4.27 14.00
N TYR A 377 14.70 5.29 13.14
CA TYR A 377 13.95 5.30 11.90
C TYR A 377 14.28 4.10 11.01
N THR A 378 13.33 3.70 10.16
CA THR A 378 13.57 2.76 9.08
C THR A 378 14.75 3.25 8.21
N ASN A 379 15.53 2.31 7.68
CA ASN A 379 16.77 2.60 6.93
C ASN A 379 17.92 3.31 7.70
N ALA A 380 17.83 3.51 9.02
CA ALA A 380 18.94 4.04 9.82
C ALA A 380 20.16 3.11 9.95
N GLY A 381 20.05 1.86 9.45
CA GLY A 381 21.12 0.85 9.52
C GLY A 381 21.10 -0.02 10.80
N LYS A 382 19.94 -0.19 11.44
CA LYS A 382 19.80 -0.97 12.69
C LYS A 382 20.25 -2.42 12.53
N SER A 383 19.73 -3.13 11.51
CA SER A 383 20.12 -4.51 11.21
C SER A 383 21.61 -4.61 10.84
N THR A 384 22.15 -3.62 10.12
CA THR A 384 23.59 -3.54 9.79
C THR A 384 24.44 -3.46 11.05
N LEU A 385 24.10 -2.56 11.97
CA LEU A 385 24.80 -2.41 13.24
C LEU A 385 24.66 -3.67 14.10
N PHE A 386 23.46 -4.24 14.18
CA PHE A 386 23.20 -5.47 14.93
C PHE A 386 24.08 -6.63 14.44
N ASN A 387 24.19 -6.82 13.12
CA ASN A 387 25.01 -7.87 12.53
C ASN A 387 26.48 -7.69 12.81
N LEU A 388 26.95 -6.45 12.66
CA LEU A 388 28.33 -6.09 12.94
C LEU A 388 28.71 -6.37 14.41
N LEU A 389 27.82 -6.00 15.35
CA LEU A 389 28.01 -6.22 16.78
C LEU A 389 27.91 -7.70 17.21
N THR A 390 27.23 -8.53 16.42
CA THR A 390 26.97 -9.96 16.75
C THR A 390 27.76 -10.95 15.89
N ARG A 391 28.48 -10.49 14.85
CA ARG A 391 29.10 -11.32 13.79
C ARG A 391 28.12 -12.31 13.15
N SER A 392 26.85 -11.93 12.99
CA SER A 392 25.81 -12.78 12.39
C SER A 392 25.57 -12.43 10.92
N GLN A 393 25.37 -13.44 10.07
CA GLN A 393 25.08 -13.29 8.65
C GLN A 393 23.56 -13.10 8.39
N PHE A 394 22.91 -12.09 8.99
CA PHE A 394 21.56 -11.75 8.51
C PHE A 394 21.64 -10.98 7.20
N GLN A 395 20.74 -11.27 6.27
CA GLN A 395 20.61 -10.55 5.01
C GLN A 395 20.21 -9.10 5.30
N VAL A 396 21.16 -8.17 5.14
CA VAL A 396 20.89 -6.73 5.18
C VAL A 396 20.67 -6.30 3.73
N GLY A 397 19.52 -5.69 3.47
CA GLY A 397 19.27 -5.00 2.22
C GLY A 397 18.72 -3.61 2.52
N ASP A 398 18.93 -2.67 1.59
CA ASP A 398 18.37 -1.31 1.64
C ASP A 398 16.84 -1.36 1.39
N LYS A 399 16.11 -1.91 2.36
CA LYS A 399 14.64 -2.00 2.35
C LYS A 399 14.10 -1.55 3.69
N LEU A 400 12.99 -0.82 3.67
CA LEU A 400 12.28 -0.44 4.89
C LEU A 400 11.73 -1.70 5.59
N PHE A 401 11.70 -1.62 6.93
CA PHE A 401 11.29 -2.73 7.80
C PHE A 401 12.03 -4.05 7.54
N SER A 402 13.35 -3.99 7.39
CA SER A 402 14.23 -5.16 7.30
C SER A 402 14.03 -6.18 8.44
N THR A 403 13.69 -5.70 9.64
CA THR A 403 13.44 -6.51 10.82
C THR A 403 12.02 -6.26 11.36
N LEU A 404 11.21 -7.33 11.45
CA LEU A 404 9.96 -7.35 12.22
C LEU A 404 10.10 -8.20 13.49
N ASP A 405 10.65 -9.41 13.33
CA ASP A 405 10.90 -10.32 14.43
C ASP A 405 12.08 -9.82 15.27
N THR A 406 11.87 -9.55 16.57
CA THR A 406 12.93 -9.09 17.45
C THR A 406 14.01 -10.16 17.61
N ALA A 407 15.26 -9.75 17.45
CA ALA A 407 16.40 -10.65 17.56
C ALA A 407 17.25 -10.25 18.77
N THR A 408 17.27 -11.08 19.82
CA THR A 408 18.19 -10.90 20.95
C THR A 408 19.40 -11.81 20.80
N ARG A 409 20.61 -11.24 20.95
CA ARG A 409 21.88 -11.96 20.91
C ARG A 409 22.83 -11.45 22.00
N ARG A 410 23.79 -12.28 22.38
CA ARG A 410 24.89 -11.84 23.24
C ARG A 410 25.82 -10.92 22.45
N LEU A 411 26.06 -9.74 22.99
CA LEU A 411 27.00 -8.77 22.44
C LEU A 411 28.44 -9.20 22.79
N ARG A 412 29.34 -9.16 21.81
CA ARG A 412 30.78 -9.29 22.08
C ARG A 412 31.29 -7.93 22.54
N PHE A 413 31.37 -7.76 23.86
CA PHE A 413 31.89 -6.53 24.47
C PHE A 413 33.42 -6.63 24.61
N PRO A 414 34.21 -5.56 24.34
CA PRO A 414 35.67 -5.61 24.46
C PRO A 414 36.17 -5.90 25.88
N LYS A 415 35.43 -5.45 26.90
CA LYS A 415 35.65 -5.77 28.32
C LYS A 415 34.89 -7.04 28.71
N PRO A 416 35.24 -7.72 29.83
CA PRO A 416 34.58 -8.95 30.29
C PRO A 416 33.16 -8.76 30.83
N HIS A 417 32.36 -7.86 30.23
CA HIS A 417 30.95 -7.67 30.55
C HIS A 417 30.09 -8.61 29.71
N LYS A 418 29.12 -9.26 30.37
CA LYS A 418 28.04 -9.98 29.66
C LYS A 418 26.97 -8.96 29.33
N VAL A 419 26.75 -8.68 28.05
CA VAL A 419 25.70 -7.77 27.57
C VAL A 419 24.89 -8.48 26.49
N VAL A 420 23.59 -8.23 26.43
CA VAL A 420 22.76 -8.65 25.30
C VAL A 420 22.27 -7.44 24.53
N ILE A 421 22.13 -7.63 23.22
CA ILE A 421 21.61 -6.61 22.31
C ILE A 421 20.39 -7.16 21.58
N THR A 422 19.38 -6.31 21.42
CA THR A 422 18.14 -6.62 20.73
C THR A 422 17.94 -5.67 19.55
N ASP A 423 17.72 -6.22 18.36
CA ASP A 423 17.23 -5.46 17.20
C ASP A 423 15.71 -5.31 17.27
N THR A 424 15.20 -4.10 17.03
CA THR A 424 13.76 -3.81 17.07
C THR A 424 13.24 -3.32 15.74
N VAL A 425 11.91 -3.33 15.61
CA VAL A 425 11.21 -2.76 14.46
C VAL A 425 11.58 -1.30 14.29
N GLY A 426 11.81 -0.87 13.05
CA GLY A 426 12.08 0.52 12.74
C GLY A 426 10.86 1.41 12.88
N PHE A 427 11.08 2.65 13.33
CA PHE A 427 10.03 3.67 13.35
C PHE A 427 9.85 4.29 11.95
N ILE A 428 8.65 4.75 11.68
CA ILE A 428 8.30 5.55 10.50
C ILE A 428 7.59 6.80 10.95
N LYS A 429 7.52 7.79 10.05
CA LYS A 429 6.74 8.98 10.31
C LYS A 429 5.24 8.65 10.37
N ASP A 430 4.56 9.28 11.33
CA ASP A 430 3.10 9.23 11.51
C ASP A 430 2.55 7.79 11.57
N LEU A 431 3.14 6.95 12.43
CA LEU A 431 2.68 5.58 12.63
C LEU A 431 1.18 5.57 12.99
N PRO A 432 0.30 4.95 12.17
CA PRO A 432 -1.13 4.96 12.41
C PRO A 432 -1.50 4.36 13.77
N LYS A 433 -2.50 4.96 14.46
CA LYS A 433 -2.96 4.47 15.77
C LYS A 433 -3.42 3.01 15.74
N ASP A 434 -4.04 2.61 14.64
CA ASP A 434 -4.49 1.22 14.42
C ASP A 434 -3.31 0.24 14.40
N LEU A 435 -2.17 0.67 13.86
CA LEU A 435 -0.91 -0.08 13.85
C LEU A 435 -0.24 -0.08 15.23
N MET A 436 -0.21 1.05 15.93
CA MET A 436 0.35 1.15 17.29
C MET A 436 -0.25 0.11 18.24
N GLY A 437 -1.57 -0.10 18.20
CA GLY A 437 -2.24 -1.08 19.06
C GLY A 437 -1.81 -2.53 18.82
N ALA A 438 -1.59 -2.91 17.56
CA ALA A 438 -1.21 -4.27 17.20
C ALA A 438 0.29 -4.56 17.41
N PHE A 439 1.15 -3.56 17.26
CA PHE A 439 2.60 -3.67 17.45
C PHE A 439 3.08 -3.31 18.86
N ARG A 440 2.18 -2.86 19.74
CA ARG A 440 2.46 -2.58 21.15
C ARG A 440 3.22 -3.72 21.87
N PRO A 441 2.88 -5.01 21.71
CA PRO A 441 3.62 -6.09 22.37
C PRO A 441 5.10 -6.18 21.92
N THR A 442 5.39 -5.78 20.69
CA THR A 442 6.76 -5.72 20.15
C THR A 442 7.52 -4.55 20.74
N PHE A 443 6.86 -3.41 20.95
CA PHE A 443 7.44 -2.26 21.64
C PHE A 443 7.55 -2.45 23.15
N ASP A 444 6.70 -3.28 23.77
CA ASP A 444 6.79 -3.61 25.20
C ASP A 444 8.08 -4.33 25.56
N GLU A 445 8.79 -4.93 24.60
CA GLU A 445 10.14 -5.46 24.79
C GLU A 445 11.16 -4.37 25.09
N LEU A 446 10.95 -3.13 24.59
CA LEU A 446 11.84 -2.01 24.86
C LEU A 446 11.85 -1.63 26.35
N LYS A 447 10.78 -1.92 27.10
CA LYS A 447 10.69 -1.68 28.55
C LYS A 447 11.74 -2.44 29.36
N GLU A 448 12.28 -3.53 28.81
CA GLU A 448 13.32 -4.33 29.45
C GLU A 448 14.71 -3.73 29.28
N SER A 449 14.86 -2.74 28.39
CA SER A 449 16.17 -2.20 28.03
C SER A 449 16.76 -1.40 29.17
N ASN A 450 18.01 -1.67 29.50
CA ASN A 450 18.78 -0.83 30.41
C ASN A 450 19.30 0.42 29.69
N LEU A 451 19.50 0.35 28.37
CA LEU A 451 19.93 1.47 27.54
C LEU A 451 19.34 1.33 26.14
N LEU A 452 18.74 2.41 25.64
CA LEU A 452 18.27 2.50 24.27
C LEU A 452 19.37 3.11 23.39
N ILE A 453 19.77 2.39 22.35
CA ILE A 453 20.68 2.86 21.32
C ILE A 453 19.85 3.51 20.23
N HIS A 454 19.77 4.83 20.23
CA HIS A 454 19.05 5.58 19.21
C HIS A 454 19.93 5.80 17.99
N LEU A 455 19.79 4.92 17.01
CA LEU A 455 20.51 4.95 15.76
C LEU A 455 19.85 5.91 14.77
N ILE A 456 20.62 6.89 14.29
CA ILE A 456 20.16 8.00 13.45
C ILE A 456 20.99 8.04 12.18
N ASP A 457 20.38 8.16 11.00
CA ASP A 457 21.11 8.38 9.76
C ASP A 457 21.57 9.84 9.66
N ILE A 458 22.86 10.12 9.84
CA ILE A 458 23.40 11.49 9.82
C ILE A 458 23.42 12.09 8.41
N SER A 459 23.40 11.25 7.37
CA SER A 459 23.36 11.70 5.98
C SER A 459 22.00 12.18 5.54
N HIS A 460 20.95 11.88 6.31
CA HIS A 460 19.59 12.28 5.99
C HIS A 460 19.37 13.75 6.38
N PRO A 461 19.03 14.66 5.44
CA PRO A 461 18.90 16.11 5.73
C PRO A 461 17.95 16.45 6.87
N ARG A 462 16.91 15.60 7.06
CA ARG A 462 15.87 15.76 8.09
C ARG A 462 16.04 14.84 9.29
N PHE A 463 17.26 14.38 9.58
CA PHE A 463 17.53 13.61 10.80
C PHE A 463 17.04 14.30 12.09
N PRO A 464 17.02 15.66 12.23
CA PRO A 464 16.45 16.30 13.42
C PRO A 464 14.96 16.02 13.60
N GLU A 465 14.16 16.08 12.52
CA GLU A 465 12.72 15.75 12.55
C GLU A 465 12.49 14.29 12.89
N GLN A 466 13.36 13.40 12.40
CA GLN A 466 13.32 11.97 12.73
C GLN A 466 13.60 11.74 14.21
N ILE A 467 14.57 12.45 14.79
CA ILE A 467 14.83 12.39 16.23
C ILE A 467 13.57 12.79 17.01
N GLU A 468 12.98 13.94 16.70
CA GLU A 468 11.76 14.42 17.37
C GLU A 468 10.61 13.42 17.25
N SER A 469 10.45 12.80 16.08
CA SER A 469 9.38 11.84 15.84
C SER A 469 9.58 10.55 16.66
N VAL A 470 10.82 10.04 16.76
CA VAL A 470 11.12 8.91 17.66
C VAL A 470 10.89 9.30 19.11
N GLU A 471 11.27 10.52 19.52
CA GLU A 471 11.07 10.99 20.89
C GLU A 471 9.59 11.09 21.27
N LYS A 472 8.75 11.59 20.36
CA LYS A 472 7.29 11.59 20.54
C LYS A 472 6.74 10.18 20.71
N ILE A 473 7.16 9.23 19.88
CA ILE A 473 6.72 7.83 19.98
C ILE A 473 7.17 7.20 21.30
N LEU A 474 8.41 7.43 21.73
CA LEU A 474 8.90 6.93 23.03
C LEU A 474 8.09 7.50 24.20
N PHE A 475 7.71 8.78 24.13
CA PHE A 475 6.86 9.42 25.13
C PHE A 475 5.45 8.80 25.16
N GLU A 476 4.82 8.59 24.00
CA GLU A 476 3.50 7.93 23.89
C GLU A 476 3.52 6.49 24.44
N LEU A 477 4.64 5.79 24.26
CA LEU A 477 4.87 4.44 24.79
C LEU A 477 5.30 4.41 26.27
N LYS A 478 5.51 5.57 26.89
CA LYS A 478 6.01 5.74 28.28
C LYS A 478 7.40 5.11 28.50
N LEU A 479 8.29 5.26 27.52
CA LEU A 479 9.66 4.72 27.52
C LEU A 479 10.73 5.81 27.72
N ASP A 480 10.31 7.05 28.00
CA ASP A 480 11.14 8.23 28.17
C ASP A 480 12.10 8.17 29.38
N HIS A 481 11.76 7.35 30.38
CA HIS A 481 12.55 7.11 31.59
C HIS A 481 13.82 6.26 31.35
N ILE A 482 13.89 5.51 30.24
CA ILE A 482 15.04 4.65 29.94
C ILE A 482 16.17 5.51 29.39
N PRO A 483 17.42 5.38 29.88
CA PRO A 483 18.53 6.17 29.37
C PRO A 483 18.77 5.87 27.89
N ARG A 484 19.25 6.89 27.17
CA ARG A 484 19.43 6.87 25.72
C ARG A 484 20.85 7.23 25.34
N LEU A 485 21.38 6.55 24.34
CA LEU A 485 22.61 6.90 23.64
C LEU A 485 22.27 7.20 22.18
N ARG A 486 22.44 8.46 21.75
CA ARG A 486 22.30 8.84 20.34
C ARG A 486 23.55 8.42 19.57
N VAL A 487 23.34 7.67 18.50
CA VAL A 487 24.38 7.12 17.63
C VAL A 487 24.09 7.52 16.20
N PHE A 488 24.87 8.45 15.68
CA PHE A 488 24.80 8.97 14.32
C PHE A 488 25.53 8.02 13.37
N ASN A 489 24.78 7.17 12.69
CA ASN A 489 25.27 6.21 11.72
C ASN A 489 25.44 6.84 10.33
N LYS A 490 26.18 6.15 9.46
CA LYS A 490 26.53 6.56 8.08
C LYS A 490 27.46 7.78 8.04
N GLU A 491 28.35 7.92 9.02
CA GLU A 491 29.35 9.00 9.03
C GLU A 491 30.27 8.95 7.78
N ASP A 492 30.38 7.79 7.12
CA ASP A 492 31.14 7.61 5.88
C ASP A 492 30.63 8.44 4.70
N LYS A 493 29.42 9.00 4.78
CA LYS A 493 28.81 9.86 3.76
C LYS A 493 29.03 11.36 3.98
N LEU A 494 29.61 11.75 5.11
CA LEU A 494 29.88 13.16 5.45
C LEU A 494 31.39 13.39 5.60
N SER A 495 31.79 14.66 5.58
CA SER A 495 33.14 15.02 6.05
C SER A 495 33.25 14.80 7.56
N ARG A 496 34.48 14.64 8.05
CA ARG A 496 34.73 14.40 9.48
C ARG A 496 34.31 15.60 10.32
N GLU A 497 34.58 16.80 9.83
CA GLU A 497 34.29 18.07 10.47
C GLU A 497 32.78 18.27 10.65
N GLU A 498 32.00 17.94 9.63
CA GLU A 498 30.52 18.02 9.70
C GLU A 498 29.95 17.03 10.72
N ALA A 499 30.42 15.79 10.72
CA ALA A 499 29.96 14.76 11.65
C ALA A 499 30.29 15.12 13.12
N GLU A 500 31.50 15.63 13.37
CA GLU A 500 31.93 16.08 14.69
C GLU A 500 31.14 17.30 15.17
N ALA A 501 30.89 18.29 14.29
CA ALA A 501 30.08 19.46 14.61
C ALA A 501 28.63 19.09 15.00
N ILE A 502 28.01 18.15 14.28
CA ILE A 502 26.67 17.65 14.60
C ILE A 502 26.66 16.94 15.96
N CYS A 503 27.65 16.09 16.24
CA CYS A 503 27.77 15.39 17.51
C CYS A 503 27.95 16.34 18.70
N GLN A 504 28.73 17.43 18.52
CA GLN A 504 28.89 18.46 19.53
C GLN A 504 27.59 19.23 19.80
N LYS A 505 26.86 19.58 18.73
CA LYS A 505 25.62 20.37 18.84
C LYS A 505 24.45 19.58 19.44
N VAL A 506 24.25 18.35 18.98
CA VAL A 506 23.05 17.53 19.32
C VAL A 506 23.33 16.55 20.46
N GLY A 507 24.60 16.27 20.74
CA GLY A 507 25.05 15.31 21.73
C GLY A 507 24.89 13.87 21.24
N GLY A 508 26.00 13.14 21.15
CA GLY A 508 26.02 11.75 20.72
C GLY A 508 27.40 11.33 20.22
N ILE A 509 27.43 10.19 19.53
CA ILE A 509 28.63 9.69 18.85
C ILE A 509 28.31 9.44 17.38
N SER A 510 29.28 9.64 16.49
CA SER A 510 29.20 9.22 15.10
C SER A 510 29.90 7.88 14.88
N ILE A 511 29.30 7.04 14.03
CA ILE A 511 29.85 5.76 13.58
C ILE A 511 29.50 5.50 12.12
N SER A 512 30.16 4.52 11.51
CA SER A 512 29.70 3.86 10.29
C SER A 512 29.55 2.36 10.56
N ALA A 513 28.32 1.86 10.52
CA ALA A 513 28.05 0.43 10.61
C ALA A 513 28.66 -0.40 9.45
N LEU A 514 29.28 0.25 8.45
CA LEU A 514 30.04 -0.42 7.40
C LEU A 514 31.54 -0.49 7.72
N ARG A 515 32.05 0.33 8.65
CA ARG A 515 33.46 0.39 9.03
C ARG A 515 33.65 -0.11 10.48
N PRO A 516 34.20 -1.32 10.68
CA PRO A 516 34.39 -1.90 12.01
C PRO A 516 35.21 -1.03 12.97
N GLU A 517 36.16 -0.27 12.44
CA GLU A 517 37.03 0.66 13.19
C GLU A 517 36.23 1.74 13.93
N SER A 518 35.09 2.17 13.37
CA SER A 518 34.27 3.25 13.96
C SER A 518 33.51 2.81 15.22
N ILE A 519 33.38 1.50 15.48
CA ILE A 519 32.59 0.98 16.61
C ILE A 519 33.31 1.16 17.94
N GLU A 520 34.62 1.40 17.97
CA GLU A 520 35.35 1.57 19.22
C GLU A 520 34.75 2.72 20.07
N LYS A 521 34.39 3.83 19.41
CA LYS A 521 33.65 4.96 20.01
C LYS A 521 32.32 4.53 20.61
N PHE A 522 31.62 3.59 19.97
CA PHE A 522 30.36 3.03 20.45
C PHE A 522 30.53 2.24 21.74
N PHE A 523 31.51 1.34 21.81
CA PHE A 523 31.75 0.57 23.02
C PHE A 523 32.15 1.45 24.20
N LEU A 524 33.01 2.46 23.98
CA LEU A 524 33.40 3.43 25.00
C LEU A 524 32.18 4.22 25.53
N ALA A 525 31.30 4.68 24.64
CA ALA A 525 30.12 5.43 25.04
C ALA A 525 29.09 4.57 25.80
N VAL A 526 28.91 3.31 25.39
CA VAL A 526 28.05 2.34 26.11
C VAL A 526 28.63 2.05 27.49
N ASP A 527 29.94 1.84 27.59
CA ASP A 527 30.63 1.55 28.86
C ASP A 527 30.38 2.66 29.89
N ARG A 528 30.60 3.91 29.45
CA ARG A 528 30.35 5.11 30.23
C ARG A 528 28.89 5.24 30.68
N LYS A 529 27.93 4.93 29.81
CA LYS A 529 26.50 5.04 30.14
C LYS A 529 26.01 3.95 31.10
N LEU A 530 26.53 2.73 30.99
CA LEU A 530 26.08 1.60 31.80
C LEU A 530 26.79 1.49 33.15
N TRP A 531 28.11 1.74 33.21
CA TRP A 531 28.91 1.47 34.41
C TRP A 531 29.52 2.72 35.07
N GLU A 532 29.88 3.77 34.33
CA GLU A 532 30.50 4.97 34.95
C GLU A 532 29.50 5.86 35.72
N VAL A 533 28.20 5.79 35.42
CA VAL A 533 27.17 6.53 36.18
C VAL A 533 26.79 5.82 37.49
N GLY A 534 27.21 4.56 37.69
CA GLY A 534 26.89 3.76 38.87
C GLY A 534 27.80 3.95 40.08
N THR A 535 28.98 4.56 39.91
CA THR A 535 29.98 4.70 40.99
C THR A 535 29.63 5.75 42.05
N THR A 536 28.59 6.57 41.83
CA THR A 536 28.07 7.51 42.83
C THR A 536 26.88 6.99 43.65
N ARG A 537 26.30 5.83 43.32
CA ARG A 537 25.14 5.27 44.08
C ARG A 537 25.41 4.00 44.88
N ASN A 538 26.50 3.27 44.63
CA ASN A 538 26.75 1.95 45.26
C ASN A 538 28.00 1.87 46.16
N ARG A 539 28.46 3.00 46.72
CA ARG A 539 29.52 2.97 47.76
C ARG A 539 29.01 2.74 49.18
N GLU A 540 27.70 2.63 49.37
CA GLU A 540 27.13 2.14 50.61
C GLU A 540 26.40 0.82 50.34
N SER A 541 26.76 -0.19 51.13
CA SER A 541 26.18 -1.53 51.25
C SER A 541 26.81 -2.67 50.43
N HIS A 542 27.50 -3.52 51.21
CA HIS A 542 27.69 -4.98 51.10
C HIS A 542 29.05 -5.51 50.65
N SER A 543 29.97 -5.48 51.62
CA SER A 543 30.77 -6.66 51.99
C SER A 543 29.87 -7.81 52.45
N MET A 544 29.93 -8.98 51.80
CA MET A 544 30.00 -10.29 52.46
C MET A 544 30.09 -11.45 51.46
N ASP A 545 30.82 -12.48 51.92
CA ASP A 545 31.15 -13.77 51.33
C ASP A 545 29.98 -14.63 50.82
N GLY A 546 30.30 -15.61 49.96
CA GLY A 546 29.54 -16.85 49.85
C GLY A 546 29.52 -17.48 48.46
N MET A 547 30.25 -18.60 48.31
CA MET A 547 30.22 -19.51 47.16
C MET A 547 28.82 -20.01 46.80
N ASP A 548 28.54 -20.16 45.50
CA ASP A 548 27.91 -21.39 44.98
C ASP A 548 28.12 -21.52 43.46
N THR A 549 28.81 -22.58 43.06
CA THR A 549 29.10 -22.93 41.67
C THR A 549 27.96 -23.77 41.10
N VAL A 550 27.01 -23.13 40.42
CA VAL A 550 26.02 -23.86 39.59
C VAL A 550 26.62 -24.11 38.21
N ARG A 551 26.96 -25.37 37.95
CA ARG A 551 27.33 -25.90 36.62
C ARG A 551 26.16 -25.70 35.65
N LEU A 552 26.35 -24.87 34.64
CA LEU A 552 25.53 -24.89 33.43
C LEU A 552 26.24 -25.78 32.42
N THR A 553 25.79 -27.03 32.32
CA THR A 553 26.09 -27.89 31.18
C THR A 553 25.29 -27.40 29.98
N ASN A 554 25.99 -27.09 28.90
CA ASN A 554 25.58 -27.41 27.53
C ASN A 554 26.85 -27.44 26.67
N GLU A 555 27.03 -28.58 26.04
CA GLU A 555 28.10 -28.96 25.14
C GLU A 555 28.13 -28.02 23.93
N ASP A 556 29.28 -27.38 23.75
CA ASP A 556 29.92 -27.07 22.47
C ASP A 556 31.24 -26.35 22.83
N SER A 557 32.26 -27.18 23.07
CA SER A 557 33.62 -26.76 23.39
C SER A 557 34.27 -26.05 22.20
N PHE A 558 34.71 -24.80 22.41
CA PHE A 558 35.86 -24.25 21.69
C PHE A 558 36.80 -23.62 22.71
N ASP A 559 37.95 -24.28 22.86
CA ASP A 559 39.09 -23.85 23.65
C ASP A 559 39.73 -22.61 23.00
N ILE A 560 39.91 -21.54 23.78
CA ILE A 560 40.72 -20.39 23.37
C ILE A 560 41.56 -19.97 24.58
N SER A 561 42.46 -20.86 24.99
CA SER A 561 43.77 -20.44 25.48
C SER A 561 44.66 -20.14 24.27
N ASN A 562 44.49 -18.98 23.63
CA ASN A 562 45.54 -18.46 22.76
C ASN A 562 45.56 -16.93 22.74
N GLN A 563 46.50 -16.38 23.49
CA GLN A 563 46.98 -15.02 23.37
C GLN A 563 47.74 -14.91 22.04
N ASN A 564 47.17 -14.24 21.03
CA ASN A 564 47.94 -13.60 19.96
C ASN A 564 47.02 -12.66 19.17
N TRP A 565 47.03 -11.38 19.55
CA TRP A 565 46.12 -10.36 19.02
C TRP A 565 46.84 -9.25 18.23
N MET A 566 48.02 -9.51 17.63
CA MET A 566 48.74 -8.47 16.86
C MET A 566 49.44 -8.88 15.56
N THR A 567 49.35 -10.10 15.04
CA THR A 567 50.25 -10.51 13.93
C THR A 567 49.63 -11.03 12.63
N GLU A 568 48.30 -11.16 12.50
CA GLU A 568 47.70 -11.74 11.27
C GLU A 568 47.03 -10.72 10.33
N ALA A 569 47.29 -9.42 10.51
CA ALA A 569 46.80 -8.37 9.59
C ALA A 569 47.80 -8.00 8.48
N ARG A 570 48.89 -8.78 8.29
CA ARG A 570 49.83 -8.58 7.17
C ARG A 570 50.20 -9.92 6.53
N GLY A 571 49.65 -10.16 5.35
CA GLY A 571 50.17 -11.14 4.39
C GLY A 571 49.18 -12.23 4.02
N ASN A 572 48.44 -12.04 2.94
CA ASN A 572 48.42 -13.04 1.87
C ASN A 572 47.86 -12.43 0.56
N ASP A 573 48.78 -12.00 -0.30
CA ASP A 573 48.54 -11.92 -1.74
C ASP A 573 48.51 -13.36 -2.28
N GLY A 574 47.35 -13.81 -2.77
CA GLY A 574 47.18 -15.15 -3.32
C GLY A 574 46.18 -15.17 -4.47
N LYS A 575 46.71 -15.19 -5.70
CA LYS A 575 46.00 -15.35 -6.98
C LYS A 575 45.12 -16.62 -7.03
N PRO A 576 44.10 -16.67 -7.91
CA PRO A 576 43.14 -17.77 -7.97
C PRO A 576 43.69 -18.97 -8.76
N SER A 577 43.49 -20.19 -8.25
CA SER A 577 43.70 -21.43 -9.01
C SER A 577 42.37 -21.94 -9.55
N TYR A 578 42.22 -21.92 -10.87
CA TYR A 578 41.27 -22.75 -11.62
C TYR A 578 41.79 -24.18 -11.76
N ARG A 579 40.89 -25.16 -11.62
CA ARG A 579 40.85 -26.55 -12.18
C ARG A 579 39.82 -27.32 -11.35
N ASN A 580 38.89 -28.12 -11.88
CA ASN A 580 38.53 -28.54 -13.22
C ASN A 580 37.06 -28.96 -13.17
#